data_AF-A0A7V6RLH3-F1
#
_entry.id   AF-A0A7V6RLH3-F1
#
_cell.length_a   1.000
_cell.length_b   1.000
_cell.length_c   1.000
_cell.angle_alpha   90.00
_cell.angle_beta   90.00
_cell.angle_gamma   90.00
#
_symmetry.space_group_name_H-M   'P 1'
#
loop_
_entity.id
_entity.type
_entity.pdbx_description
1 polymer ?
#
loop_
_entity_poly.entity_id
_entity_poly.type
_entity_poly.pdbx_seq_one_letter_code
_entity_poly.pdbx_strand_id
1 'polypeptide(L)'
;MIPFAKLERYDGNEALFDLVLMSIVSTLAGEPLHVHAEGLRGTGKTTIMRSAKGILPPISRLKGCVYNCDPQAPHCPLHRHLSQEEIDAIGTEEIPMPFLEISHSAKIGTVVGSIDLAHLTDVAHPEAKLLPGLIPQAHRGIIFVDEINRLADTSPEITDILLDVMGNKPGHLQIEEAGLPVVD
;
A
#
# COMPACT_ATOMS: atom_id res chain seq x y z
N MET A 1 -14.12 -16.82 4.48
CA MET A 1 -13.96 -16.58 3.03
C MET A 1 -13.47 -17.86 2.39
N ILE A 2 -13.96 -18.23 1.20
CA ILE A 2 -13.48 -19.43 0.49
C ILE A 2 -12.02 -19.17 0.08
N PRO A 3 -11.07 -20.11 0.31
CA PRO A 3 -9.69 -19.95 -0.14
C PRO A 3 -9.59 -19.74 -1.65
N PHE A 4 -8.65 -18.90 -2.12
CA PHE A 4 -8.46 -18.59 -3.54
C PHE A 4 -8.37 -19.86 -4.41
N ALA A 5 -7.62 -20.87 -3.95
CA ALA A 5 -7.44 -22.16 -4.63
C ALA A 5 -8.71 -23.03 -4.69
N LYS A 6 -9.74 -22.71 -3.90
CA LYS A 6 -11.02 -23.45 -3.84
C LYS A 6 -12.16 -22.72 -4.56
N LEU A 7 -11.91 -21.54 -5.14
CA LEU A 7 -12.91 -20.85 -5.94
C LEU A 7 -13.10 -21.55 -7.28
N GLU A 8 -14.35 -21.65 -7.72
CA GLU A 8 -14.69 -22.21 -9.02
C GLU A 8 -14.22 -21.29 -10.14
N ARG A 9 -13.55 -21.89 -11.12
CA ARG A 9 -13.07 -21.24 -12.34
C ARG A 9 -13.93 -21.67 -13.51
N TYR A 10 -14.38 -20.71 -14.30
CA TYR A 10 -15.11 -20.91 -15.53
C TYR A 10 -14.63 -19.87 -16.55
N ASP A 11 -14.88 -20.12 -17.83
CA ASP A 11 -14.35 -19.31 -18.95
C ASP A 11 -14.55 -17.79 -18.77
N GLY A 12 -15.66 -17.39 -18.15
CA GLY A 12 -15.99 -15.98 -17.90
C GLY A 12 -15.22 -15.29 -16.76
N ASN A 13 -14.49 -16.01 -15.90
CA ASN A 13 -13.74 -15.42 -14.78
C ASN A 13 -12.25 -15.81 -14.74
N GLU A 14 -11.81 -16.74 -15.58
CA GLU A 14 -10.44 -17.26 -15.59
C GLU A 14 -9.39 -16.16 -15.77
N ALA A 15 -9.62 -15.24 -16.72
CA ALA A 15 -8.73 -14.09 -16.95
C ALA A 15 -8.53 -13.22 -15.70
N LEU A 16 -9.54 -13.10 -14.83
CA LEU A 16 -9.40 -12.36 -13.58
C LEU A 16 -8.50 -13.10 -12.56
N PHE A 17 -8.57 -14.42 -12.49
CA PHE A 17 -7.64 -15.20 -11.67
C PHE A 17 -6.20 -15.00 -12.13
N ASP A 18 -5.98 -15.05 -13.45
CA ASP A 18 -4.65 -14.88 -14.03
C ASP A 18 -4.11 -13.47 -13.76
N LEU A 19 -4.91 -12.43 -13.96
CA LEU A 19 -4.52 -11.05 -13.64
C LEU A 19 -4.19 -10.85 -12.16
N VAL A 20 -4.92 -11.51 -11.25
CA VAL A 20 -4.63 -11.46 -9.81
C VAL A 20 -3.34 -12.21 -9.47
N LEU A 21 -3.06 -13.35 -10.12
CA LEU A 21 -1.80 -14.05 -9.92
C LEU A 21 -0.62 -13.26 -10.50
N MET A 22 -0.80 -12.67 -11.69
CA MET A 22 0.19 -11.80 -12.31
C MET A 22 0.51 -10.60 -11.43
N SER A 23 -0.49 -9.96 -10.80
CA SER A 23 -0.22 -8.81 -9.94
C SER A 23 0.63 -9.18 -8.72
N ILE A 24 0.42 -10.36 -8.14
CA ILE A 24 1.25 -10.87 -7.02
C ILE A 24 2.69 -11.10 -7.48
N VAL A 25 2.89 -11.74 -8.63
CA VAL A 25 4.22 -12.04 -9.18
C VAL A 25 4.94 -10.74 -9.56
N SER A 26 4.25 -9.80 -10.21
CA SER A 26 4.78 -8.48 -10.56
C SER A 26 5.22 -7.71 -9.31
N THR A 27 4.40 -7.68 -8.26
CA THR A 27 4.78 -7.05 -6.97
C THR A 27 6.04 -7.67 -6.37
N LEU A 28 6.17 -9.01 -6.40
CA LEU A 28 7.40 -9.68 -5.95
C LEU A 28 8.62 -9.33 -6.79
N ALA A 29 8.45 -9.16 -8.09
CA ALA A 29 9.51 -8.76 -9.00
C ALA A 29 9.90 -7.26 -8.85
N GLY A 30 9.18 -6.50 -8.04
CA GLY A 30 9.37 -5.06 -7.91
C GLY A 30 8.82 -4.27 -9.11
N GLU A 31 7.99 -4.89 -9.95
CA GLU A 31 7.37 -4.26 -11.10
C GLU A 31 5.87 -4.00 -10.82
N PRO A 32 5.39 -2.75 -10.80
CA PRO A 32 3.98 -2.50 -10.53
C PRO A 32 3.10 -2.96 -11.70
N LEU A 33 2.09 -3.77 -11.40
CA LEU A 33 1.00 -4.13 -12.32
C LEU A 33 -0.34 -3.67 -11.72
N HIS A 34 -1.00 -2.74 -12.42
CA HIS A 34 -2.31 -2.24 -12.01
C HIS A 34 -3.42 -2.96 -12.77
N VAL A 35 -4.43 -3.44 -12.06
CA VAL A 35 -5.55 -4.21 -12.62
C VAL A 35 -6.85 -3.45 -12.36
N HIS A 36 -7.56 -3.12 -13.45
CA HIS A 36 -8.92 -2.61 -13.39
C HIS A 36 -9.88 -3.70 -13.88
N ALA A 37 -10.78 -4.16 -13.02
CA ALA A 37 -11.75 -5.20 -13.36
C ALA A 37 -13.18 -4.65 -13.38
N GLU A 38 -13.77 -4.61 -14.56
CA GLU A 38 -15.14 -4.19 -14.78
C GLU A 38 -16.08 -5.41 -14.94
N GLY A 39 -17.34 -5.24 -14.55
CA GLY A 39 -18.40 -6.21 -14.85
C GLY A 39 -19.61 -6.04 -13.95
N LEU A 40 -20.67 -6.80 -14.24
CA LEU A 40 -21.93 -6.74 -13.49
C LEU A 40 -21.75 -7.04 -11.99
N ARG A 41 -22.62 -6.48 -11.15
CA ARG A 41 -22.69 -6.82 -9.71
C ARG A 41 -23.04 -8.31 -9.56
N GLY A 42 -22.47 -8.96 -8.55
CA GLY A 42 -22.70 -10.39 -8.28
C GLY A 42 -21.84 -11.38 -9.08
N THR A 43 -20.93 -10.90 -9.95
CA THR A 43 -20.02 -11.75 -10.76
C THR A 43 -18.79 -12.28 -10.00
N GLY A 44 -18.73 -12.11 -8.67
CA GLY A 44 -17.65 -12.66 -7.84
C GLY A 44 -16.30 -11.93 -7.90
N LYS A 45 -16.15 -10.84 -8.67
CA LYS A 45 -14.87 -10.09 -8.80
C LYS A 45 -14.19 -9.78 -7.47
N THR A 46 -14.91 -9.12 -6.56
CA THR A 46 -14.42 -8.77 -5.22
C THR A 46 -14.10 -10.01 -4.39
N THR A 47 -14.82 -11.12 -4.59
CA THR A 47 -14.55 -12.39 -3.89
C THR A 47 -13.23 -12.99 -4.36
N ILE A 48 -12.98 -13.02 -5.67
CA ILE A 48 -11.72 -13.49 -6.27
C ILE A 48 -10.56 -12.64 -5.74
N MET A 49 -10.64 -11.32 -5.90
CA MET A 49 -9.57 -10.40 -5.49
C MET A 49 -9.29 -10.45 -3.98
N ARG A 50 -10.31 -10.43 -3.12
CA ARG A 50 -10.09 -10.52 -1.66
C ARG A 50 -9.55 -11.87 -1.20
N SER A 51 -9.94 -12.96 -1.87
CA SER A 51 -9.43 -14.30 -1.51
C SER A 51 -7.93 -14.45 -1.79
N ALA A 52 -7.36 -13.60 -2.66
CA ALA A 52 -5.94 -13.56 -2.95
C ALA A 52 -5.06 -13.33 -1.71
N LYS A 53 -5.59 -12.66 -0.67
CA LYS A 53 -4.94 -12.52 0.65
C LYS A 53 -4.39 -13.85 1.19
N GLY A 54 -5.09 -14.96 0.93
CA GLY A 54 -4.72 -16.28 1.42
C GLY A 54 -3.60 -16.97 0.64
N ILE A 55 -3.15 -16.41 -0.49
CA ILE A 55 -2.07 -16.95 -1.32
C ILE A 55 -0.90 -15.98 -1.47
N LEU A 56 -0.92 -14.86 -0.75
CA LEU A 56 0.17 -13.89 -0.83
C LEU A 56 1.45 -14.49 -0.23
N PRO A 57 2.58 -14.39 -0.94
CA PRO A 57 3.87 -14.79 -0.41
C PRO A 57 4.28 -13.84 0.73
N PRO A 58 5.07 -14.32 1.70
CA PRO A 58 5.64 -13.43 2.71
C PRO A 58 6.71 -12.51 2.08
N ILE A 59 7.00 -11.40 2.76
CA ILE A 59 8.10 -10.50 2.44
C ILE A 59 9.00 -10.29 3.67
N SER A 60 10.30 -10.18 3.41
CA SER A 60 11.29 -9.71 4.39
C SER A 60 11.23 -8.20 4.52
N ARG A 61 11.16 -7.69 5.75
CA ARG A 61 11.27 -6.25 6.06
C ARG A 61 12.16 -6.00 7.27
N LEU A 62 12.58 -4.75 7.44
CA LEU A 62 13.15 -4.28 8.72
C LEU A 62 12.13 -4.47 9.85
N LYS A 63 12.61 -5.02 10.97
CA LYS A 63 11.76 -5.37 12.11
C LYS A 63 10.98 -4.17 12.62
N GLY A 64 9.65 -4.28 12.65
CA GLY A 64 8.76 -3.23 13.13
C GLY A 64 8.56 -2.04 12.17
N CYS A 65 9.12 -2.07 10.96
CA CYS A 65 8.95 -0.99 10.01
C CYS A 65 7.51 -0.94 9.45
N VAL A 66 6.79 0.14 9.74
CA VAL A 66 5.42 0.40 9.25
C VAL A 66 5.34 0.66 7.74
N TYR A 67 6.46 0.99 7.10
CA TYR A 67 6.58 1.22 5.65
C TYR A 67 7.07 -0.01 4.87
N ASN A 68 7.30 -1.14 5.56
CA ASN A 68 7.81 -2.39 4.96
C ASN A 68 9.14 -2.23 4.19
N CYS A 69 10.03 -1.39 4.73
CA CYS A 69 11.38 -1.16 4.18
C CYS A 69 12.12 -2.48 3.92
N ASP A 70 12.67 -2.63 2.70
CA ASP A 70 13.56 -3.74 2.35
C ASP A 70 14.90 -3.56 3.09
N PRO A 71 15.41 -4.57 3.80
CA PRO A 71 16.70 -4.48 4.49
C PRO A 71 17.88 -4.15 3.57
N GLN A 72 17.80 -4.49 2.28
CA GLN A 72 18.85 -4.20 1.29
C GLN A 72 18.66 -2.85 0.59
N ALA A 73 17.46 -2.27 0.66
CA ALA A 73 17.15 -0.98 0.06
C ALA A 73 16.12 -0.21 0.91
N PRO A 74 16.51 0.30 2.09
CA PRO A 74 15.63 1.09 2.94
C PRO A 74 15.25 2.41 2.24
N HIS A 75 13.95 2.72 2.15
CA HIS A 75 13.44 3.88 1.43
C HIS A 75 12.71 4.89 2.33
N CYS A 76 12.19 4.42 3.46
CA CYS A 76 11.32 5.17 4.35
C CYS A 76 12.08 6.21 5.16
N PRO A 77 11.44 7.32 5.60
CA PRO A 77 12.10 8.42 6.31
C PRO A 77 12.92 7.97 7.53
N LEU A 78 12.47 6.91 8.23
CA LEU A 78 13.13 6.38 9.43
C LEU A 78 14.40 5.57 9.16
N HIS A 79 14.57 5.00 7.96
CA HIS A 79 15.63 4.02 7.69
C HIS A 79 16.53 4.37 6.50
N ARG A 80 16.12 5.29 5.62
CA ARG A 80 16.84 5.62 4.38
C ARG A 80 18.25 6.21 4.58
N HIS A 81 18.54 6.71 5.78
CA HIS A 81 19.85 7.29 6.14
C HIS A 81 20.68 6.42 7.08
N LEU A 82 20.17 5.25 7.48
CA LEU A 82 20.89 4.35 8.35
C LEU A 82 22.02 3.65 7.58
N SER A 83 23.13 3.43 8.27
CA SER A 83 24.22 2.57 7.82
C SER A 83 23.81 1.10 7.86
N GLN A 84 24.57 0.25 7.14
CA GLN A 84 24.31 -1.20 7.16
C GLN A 84 24.43 -1.79 8.57
N GLU A 85 25.36 -1.29 9.39
CA GLU A 85 25.52 -1.76 10.79
C GLU A 85 24.29 -1.46 11.64
N GLU A 86 23.68 -0.28 11.47
CA GLU A 86 22.44 0.10 12.15
C GLU A 86 21.24 -0.72 11.66
N ILE A 87 21.16 -0.97 10.35
CA ILE A 87 20.16 -1.84 9.74
C ILE A 87 20.25 -3.27 10.30
N ASP A 88 21.46 -3.83 10.36
CA ASP A 88 21.70 -5.17 10.88
C ASP A 88 21.35 -5.28 12.37
N ALA A 89 21.56 -4.20 13.14
CA ALA A 89 21.20 -4.13 14.56
C ALA A 89 19.68 -4.12 14.80
N ILE A 90 18.89 -3.50 13.91
CA ILE A 90 17.41 -3.56 13.96
C ILE A 90 16.93 -5.00 13.72
N GLY A 91 17.59 -5.68 12.79
CA GLY A 91 17.24 -7.01 12.33
C GLY A 91 16.03 -7.04 11.40
N THR A 92 15.68 -8.23 10.94
CA THR A 92 14.63 -8.45 9.94
C THR A 92 13.53 -9.35 10.46
N GLU A 93 12.35 -9.27 9.84
CA GLU A 93 11.23 -10.17 10.08
C GLU A 93 10.51 -10.50 8.78
N GLU A 94 9.89 -11.68 8.74
CA GLU A 94 9.00 -12.09 7.66
C GLU A 94 7.56 -11.75 8.04
N ILE A 95 6.87 -11.03 7.17
CA ILE A 95 5.44 -10.73 7.30
C ILE A 95 4.67 -11.22 6.07
N PRO A 96 3.36 -11.48 6.17
CA PRO A 96 2.54 -11.59 4.97
C PRO A 96 2.67 -10.32 4.12
N MET A 97 2.79 -10.46 2.80
CA MET A 97 2.76 -9.30 1.91
C MET A 97 1.54 -8.41 2.25
N PRO A 98 1.73 -7.10 2.40
CA PRO A 98 0.63 -6.19 2.73
C PRO A 98 -0.49 -6.28 1.70
N PHE A 99 -1.73 -6.42 2.16
CA PHE A 99 -2.92 -6.26 1.35
C PHE A 99 -3.86 -5.32 2.08
N LEU A 100 -3.91 -4.07 1.63
CA LEU A 100 -4.71 -3.03 2.25
C LEU A 100 -5.87 -2.64 1.34
N GLU A 101 -7.02 -2.33 1.95
CA GLU A 101 -8.23 -1.97 1.23
C GLU A 101 -8.52 -0.47 1.43
N ILE A 102 -8.72 0.25 0.32
CA ILE A 102 -9.25 1.60 0.36
C ILE A 102 -10.76 1.52 0.12
N SER A 103 -11.52 1.98 1.11
CA SER A 103 -12.97 2.14 0.98
C SER A 103 -13.30 3.36 0.13
N HIS A 104 -14.39 3.31 -0.64
CA HIS A 104 -14.92 4.50 -1.32
C HIS A 104 -15.21 5.66 -0.34
N SER A 105 -15.43 5.39 0.96
CA SER A 105 -15.65 6.43 1.98
C SER A 105 -14.38 6.77 2.78
N ALA A 106 -13.19 6.38 2.30
CA ALA A 106 -11.94 6.69 2.97
C ALA A 106 -11.68 8.21 2.94
N LYS A 107 -11.03 8.70 4.00
CA LYS A 107 -10.56 10.09 4.04
C LYS A 107 -9.13 10.17 3.56
N ILE A 108 -8.75 11.30 2.97
CA ILE A 108 -7.39 11.55 2.46
C ILE A 108 -6.33 11.20 3.50
N GLY A 109 -6.45 11.70 4.73
CA GLY A 109 -5.51 11.41 5.82
C GLY A 109 -5.41 9.93 6.21
N THR A 110 -6.45 9.13 5.99
CA THR A 110 -6.38 7.66 6.20
C THR A 110 -5.62 6.97 5.07
N VAL A 111 -5.73 7.47 3.85
CA VAL A 111 -5.10 6.86 2.67
C VAL A 111 -3.64 7.28 2.54
N VAL A 112 -3.37 8.58 2.63
CA VAL A 112 -2.07 9.19 2.42
C VAL A 112 -1.25 9.17 3.71
N GLY A 113 -1.91 9.54 4.81
CA GLY A 113 -1.27 9.86 6.08
C GLY A 113 -1.40 11.35 6.39
N SER A 114 -0.76 11.77 7.47
CA SER A 114 -0.72 13.18 7.89
C SER A 114 0.56 13.46 8.68
N ILE A 115 0.77 14.72 9.05
CA ILE A 115 1.83 15.11 9.99
C ILE A 115 1.33 14.91 11.43
N ASP A 116 2.18 14.38 12.31
CA ASP A 116 1.89 14.28 13.76
C ASP A 116 2.07 15.66 14.42
N LEU A 117 0.98 16.42 14.45
CA LEU A 117 0.97 17.75 15.08
C LEU A 117 1.23 17.69 16.59
N ALA A 118 0.94 16.57 17.26
CA ALA A 118 1.15 16.45 18.70
C ALA A 118 2.65 16.36 19.03
N HIS A 119 3.41 15.56 18.28
CA HIS A 119 4.87 15.52 18.41
C HIS A 119 5.54 16.81 17.93
N LEU A 120 5.01 17.43 16.88
CA LEU A 120 5.59 18.65 16.35
C LEU A 120 5.47 19.84 17.32
N THR A 121 4.37 19.89 18.08
CA THR A 121 4.08 20.96 19.05
C THR A 121 4.50 20.62 20.48
N ASP A 122 5.18 19.48 20.68
CA ASP A 122 5.73 19.11 21.98
C ASP A 122 6.80 20.15 22.41
N VAL A 123 6.60 20.73 23.59
CA VAL A 123 7.46 21.81 24.10
C VAL A 123 8.82 21.28 24.55
N ALA A 124 8.91 20.02 24.96
CA ALA A 124 10.14 19.40 25.44
C ALA A 124 10.99 18.83 24.29
N HIS A 125 10.35 18.16 23.33
CA HIS A 125 11.03 17.50 22.22
C HIS A 125 10.22 17.65 20.91
N PRO A 126 10.21 18.83 20.29
CA PRO A 126 9.49 19.03 19.04
C PRO A 126 10.13 18.20 17.93
N GLU A 127 9.36 17.30 17.33
CA GLU A 127 9.84 16.39 16.30
C GLU A 127 8.80 16.28 15.17
N ALA A 128 9.26 16.48 13.93
CA ALA A 128 8.41 16.27 12.77
C ALA A 128 8.29 14.77 12.48
N LYS A 129 7.08 14.22 12.69
CA LYS A 129 6.76 12.83 12.37
C LYS A 129 5.61 12.74 11.39
N LEU A 130 5.64 11.70 10.58
CA LEU A 130 4.53 11.32 9.72
C LEU A 130 3.71 10.23 10.40
N LEU A 131 2.39 10.35 10.32
CA LEU A 131 1.43 9.30 10.57
C LEU A 131 1.12 8.64 9.22
N PRO A 132 1.69 7.46 8.91
CA PRO A 132 1.54 6.87 7.58
C PRO A 132 0.10 6.41 7.34
N GLY A 133 -0.44 6.72 6.16
CA GLY A 133 -1.73 6.19 5.71
C GLY A 133 -1.63 4.79 5.11
N LEU A 134 -2.70 4.34 4.45
CA LEU A 134 -2.75 3.06 3.77
C LEU A 134 -1.73 2.93 2.63
N ILE A 135 -1.47 3.96 1.83
CA ILE A 135 -0.54 3.89 0.69
C ILE A 135 0.90 3.58 1.19
N PRO A 136 1.49 4.36 2.12
CA PRO A 136 2.82 4.03 2.64
C PRO A 136 2.88 2.66 3.33
N GLN A 137 1.83 2.27 4.06
CA GLN A 137 1.75 0.97 4.74
C GLN A 137 1.57 -0.20 3.77
N ALA A 138 1.11 0.03 2.54
CA ALA A 138 0.96 -0.98 1.49
C ALA A 138 2.21 -1.15 0.62
N HIS A 139 3.30 -0.41 0.88
CA HIS A 139 4.52 -0.51 0.09
C HIS A 139 5.04 -1.96 0.04
N ARG A 140 5.51 -2.39 -1.15
CA ARG A 140 5.85 -3.79 -1.50
C ARG A 140 4.69 -4.78 -1.35
N GLY A 141 3.45 -4.28 -1.39
CA GLY A 141 2.23 -5.07 -1.29
C GLY A 141 1.18 -4.68 -2.34
N ILE A 142 -0.09 -4.90 -2.00
CA ILE A 142 -1.25 -4.71 -2.86
C ILE A 142 -2.23 -3.76 -2.20
N ILE A 143 -2.69 -2.78 -2.97
CA ILE A 143 -3.83 -1.94 -2.61
C ILE A 143 -5.03 -2.42 -3.42
N PHE A 144 -6.11 -2.74 -2.72
CA PHE A 144 -7.40 -3.08 -3.33
C PHE A 144 -8.40 -1.95 -3.11
N VAL A 145 -9.09 -1.55 -4.17
CA VAL A 145 -10.17 -0.54 -4.11
C VAL A 145 -11.46 -1.20 -4.57
N ASP A 146 -12.44 -1.28 -3.68
CA ASP A 146 -13.78 -1.76 -4.02
C ASP A 146 -14.60 -0.58 -4.55
N GLU A 147 -15.35 -0.80 -5.64
CA GLU A 147 -16.18 0.22 -6.27
C GLU A 147 -15.39 1.52 -6.62
N ILE A 148 -14.30 1.39 -7.39
CA ILE A 148 -13.42 2.51 -7.79
C ILE A 148 -14.17 3.71 -8.38
N ASN A 149 -15.26 3.46 -9.11
CA ASN A 149 -16.12 4.52 -9.65
C ASN A 149 -16.75 5.36 -8.54
N ARG A 150 -17.17 4.74 -7.42
CA ARG A 150 -17.72 5.48 -6.28
C ARG A 150 -16.64 6.27 -5.57
N LEU A 151 -15.43 5.73 -5.45
CA LEU A 151 -14.30 6.48 -4.88
C LEU A 151 -14.03 7.75 -5.70
N ALA A 152 -14.03 7.63 -7.03
CA ALA A 152 -13.88 8.78 -7.93
C ALA A 152 -14.98 9.83 -7.74
N ASP A 153 -16.23 9.40 -7.49
CA ASP A 153 -17.35 10.31 -7.24
C ASP A 153 -17.27 10.97 -5.85
N THR A 154 -16.87 10.24 -4.81
CA THR A 154 -16.93 10.72 -3.42
C THR A 154 -15.65 11.36 -2.91
N SER A 155 -14.51 11.06 -3.53
CA SER A 155 -13.18 11.52 -3.12
C SER A 155 -12.25 11.61 -4.33
N PRO A 156 -12.51 12.55 -5.26
CA PRO A 156 -11.70 12.72 -6.47
C PRO A 156 -10.22 12.95 -6.14
N GLU A 157 -9.90 13.63 -5.03
CA GLU A 157 -8.53 13.89 -4.60
C GLU A 157 -7.76 12.60 -4.30
N ILE A 158 -8.43 11.58 -3.73
CA ILE A 158 -7.80 10.26 -3.51
C ILE A 158 -7.52 9.59 -4.86
N THR A 159 -8.42 9.75 -5.83
CA THR A 159 -8.25 9.18 -7.16
C THR A 159 -7.05 9.80 -7.88
N ASP A 160 -6.91 11.12 -7.82
CA ASP A 160 -5.76 11.84 -8.39
C ASP A 160 -4.45 11.37 -7.74
N ILE A 161 -4.41 11.24 -6.41
CA ILE A 161 -3.23 10.73 -5.70
C ILE A 161 -2.89 9.29 -6.11
N LEU A 162 -3.88 8.42 -6.28
CA LEU A 162 -3.65 7.06 -6.76
C LEU A 162 -3.04 7.07 -8.16
N LEU A 163 -3.58 7.89 -9.07
CA LEU A 163 -3.04 8.04 -10.43
C LEU A 163 -1.60 8.56 -10.43
N ASP A 164 -1.28 9.54 -9.58
CA ASP A 164 0.07 10.09 -9.44
C ASP A 164 1.06 9.04 -8.91
N VAL A 165 0.69 8.29 -7.87
CA VAL A 165 1.55 7.23 -7.31
C VAL A 165 1.73 6.09 -8.32
N MET A 166 0.70 5.76 -9.11
CA MET A 166 0.76 4.75 -10.17
C MET A 166 1.59 5.19 -11.38
N GLY A 167 1.58 6.49 -11.71
CA GLY A 167 2.29 7.05 -12.85
C GLY A 167 3.80 7.23 -12.62
N ASN A 168 4.21 7.44 -11.37
CA ASN A 168 5.61 7.67 -11.00
C ASN A 168 6.40 6.36 -10.83
N LYS A 169 7.65 6.34 -11.32
CA LYS A 169 8.59 5.22 -11.16
C LYS A 169 9.96 5.73 -10.66
N PRO A 170 10.31 5.51 -9.38
CA PRO A 170 9.52 4.88 -8.32
C PRO A 170 8.31 5.73 -7.90
N GLY A 171 7.27 5.08 -7.35
CA GLY A 171 6.12 5.77 -6.77
C GLY A 171 6.55 6.65 -5.59
N HIS A 172 6.06 7.88 -5.54
CA HIS A 172 6.42 8.88 -4.53
C HIS A 172 5.16 9.48 -3.93
N LEU A 173 5.14 9.63 -2.60
CA LEU A 173 4.05 10.27 -1.88
C LEU A 173 4.60 11.42 -1.05
N GLN A 174 4.08 12.62 -1.28
CA GLN A 174 4.47 13.84 -0.58
C GLN A 174 3.33 14.29 0.32
N ILE A 175 3.64 14.59 1.57
CA ILE A 175 2.67 15.11 2.55
C ILE A 175 3.16 16.49 2.96
N GLU A 176 2.34 17.50 2.68
CA GLU A 176 2.64 18.90 3.00
C GLU A 176 1.50 19.48 3.82
N GLU A 177 1.85 20.32 4.80
CA GLU A 177 0.89 21.10 5.57
C GLU A 177 1.29 22.57 5.52
N ALA A 178 0.31 23.44 5.25
CA ALA A 178 0.56 24.85 5.09
C ALA A 178 1.11 25.48 6.39
N GLY A 179 2.21 26.22 6.26
CA GLY A 179 2.84 26.90 7.39
C GLY A 179 3.87 26.06 8.16
N LEU A 180 4.16 24.83 7.71
CA LEU A 180 5.26 24.03 8.23
C LEU A 180 6.45 24.01 7.25
N PRO A 181 7.70 24.08 7.73
CA PRO A 181 8.87 23.95 6.88
C PRO A 181 8.99 22.50 6.36
N VAL A 182 9.57 22.35 5.17
CA VAL A 182 9.97 21.03 4.66
C VAL A 182 11.07 20.47 5.56
N VAL A 183 10.89 19.24 6.00
CA VAL A 183 11.88 18.47 6.74
C VAL A 183 12.21 17.24 5.89
N ASP A 184 13.50 16.94 5.77
CA ASP A 184 13.97 15.79 4.99
C ASP A 184 13.65 14.48 5.71
#